data_AF-A0A653BN88-F1
#
_entry.id   AF-A0A653BN88-F1
#
_cell.length_a   1.000
_cell.length_b   1.000
_cell.length_c   1.000
_cell.angle_alpha   90.00
_cell.angle_beta   90.00
_cell.angle_gamma   90.00
#
_symmetry.space_group_name_H-M   'P 1'
#
loop_
_entity.id
_entity.type
_entity.pdbx_description
1 polymer ?
#
loop_
_entity_poly.entity_id
_entity_poly.type
_entity_poly.pdbx_seq_one_letter_code
_entity_poly.pdbx_strand_id
1 'polypeptide(L)' 'MSRGIASEFQRLFGQVDELKRQDGRVGQVLELRSDQRRLYYLISKKKSYQKPTYRTVWEALLNLRENLS' A
#
# COMPACT_ATOMS: atom_id res chain seq x y z
N MET A 1 -7.76 3.72 5.74
CA MET A 1 -7.92 2.27 5.54
C MET A 1 -9.12 1.78 6.36
N SER A 2 -10.34 2.21 6.02
CA SER A 2 -11.51 2.03 6.91
C SER A 2 -12.58 1.07 6.39
N ARG A 3 -12.35 0.40 5.25
CA ARG A 3 -13.35 -0.47 4.60
C ARG A 3 -12.69 -1.69 3.96
N GLY A 4 -13.42 -2.79 3.93
CA GLY A 4 -13.02 -4.04 3.27
C GLY A 4 -11.76 -4.64 3.88
N ILE A 5 -10.97 -5.37 3.08
CA ILE A 5 -9.74 -6.01 3.55
C ILE A 5 -8.72 -5.02 4.16
N ALA A 6 -8.76 -3.75 3.74
CA ALA A 6 -7.87 -2.73 4.28
C ALA A 6 -8.12 -2.44 5.78
N SER A 7 -9.35 -2.57 6.28
CA SER A 7 -9.61 -2.41 7.72
C SER A 7 -9.06 -3.58 8.53
N GLU A 8 -9.13 -4.81 8.00
CA GLU A 8 -8.52 -5.97 8.66
C GLU A 8 -6.99 -5.87 8.68
N PHE A 9 -6.36 -5.40 7.60
CA PHE A 9 -4.92 -5.13 7.59
C PHE A 9 -4.52 -4.08 8.63
N GLN A 10 -5.30 -3.00 8.77
CA GLN A 10 -5.07 -2.01 9.81
C GLN A 10 -5.24 -2.60 11.22
N ARG A 11 -6.23 -3.46 11.44
CA ARG A 11 -6.49 -4.09 12.74
C ARG A 11 -5.39 -5.08 13.13
N LEU A 12 -4.91 -5.88 12.18
CA LEU A 12 -3.94 -6.95 12.42
C LEU A 12 -2.50 -6.44 12.50
N PHE A 13 -2.13 -5.46 11.66
CA PHE A 13 -0.74 -5.05 11.50
C PHE A 13 -0.46 -3.60 11.95
N GLY A 14 -1.50 -2.78 12.11
CA GLY A 14 -1.38 -1.44 12.66
C GLY A 14 -0.38 -0.55 11.89
N GLN A 15 0.34 0.30 12.64
CA GLN A 15 1.49 1.10 12.17
C GLN A 15 1.21 2.01 10.96
N VAL A 16 -0.04 2.46 10.82
CA VAL A 16 -0.46 3.34 9.72
C VAL A 16 0.35 4.64 9.69
N ASP A 17 0.81 5.13 10.83
CA ASP A 17 1.60 6.35 10.88
C ASP A 17 3.01 6.16 10.32
N GLU A 18 3.58 4.95 10.36
CA GLU A 18 4.82 4.64 9.65
C GLU A 18 4.61 4.70 8.14
N LEU A 19 3.54 4.08 7.64
CA LEU A 19 3.16 4.16 6.23
C LEU A 19 2.96 5.60 5.77
N LYS A 20 2.32 6.45 6.60
CA LYS A 20 2.14 7.88 6.28
C LYS A 20 3.46 8.65 6.21
N ARG A 21 4.45 8.30 7.03
CA ARG A 21 5.77 8.96 7.02
C ARG A 21 6.60 8.66 5.78
N GLN A 22 6.33 7.54 5.10
CA GLN A 22 7.05 7.16 3.88
C GLN A 22 6.64 8.00 2.64
N ASP A 23 5.60 8.84 2.74
CA ASP A 23 5.11 9.75 1.67
C ASP A 23 4.92 9.06 0.29
N GLY A 24 4.27 7.89 0.31
CA GLY A 24 4.05 7.09 -0.89
C GLY A 24 3.19 7.79 -1.95
N ARG A 25 3.62 7.69 -3.21
CA ARG A 25 2.92 8.26 -4.36
C ARG A 25 2.07 7.22 -5.08
N VAL A 26 1.06 7.68 -5.81
CA VAL A 26 0.24 6.80 -6.65
C VAL A 26 1.15 6.10 -7.68
N GLY A 27 0.96 4.79 -7.83
CA GLY A 27 1.81 3.94 -8.67
C GLY A 27 3.01 3.34 -7.94
N GLN A 28 3.18 3.57 -6.64
CA GLN A 28 4.22 2.95 -5.82
C GLN A 28 3.66 1.90 -4.86
N VAL A 29 4.57 1.12 -4.28
CA VAL A 29 4.30 0.28 -3.11
C VAL A 29 5.02 0.83 -1.88
N LEU A 30 4.37 0.77 -0.73
CA LEU A 30 5.03 0.98 0.56
C LEU A 30 5.27 -0.36 1.24
N GLU A 31 6.45 -0.52 1.85
CA GLU A 31 6.80 -1.69 2.66
C GLU A 31 6.63 -1.35 4.14
N LEU A 32 5.95 -2.23 4.87
CA LEU A 32 5.96 -2.24 6.33
C LEU A 32 6.53 -3.58 6.80
N ARG A 33 7.54 -3.53 7.67
CA ARG A 33 8.12 -4.73 8.27
C ARG A 33 7.38 -5.08 9.55
N SER A 34 6.77 -6.26 9.58
CA SER A 34 6.07 -6.80 10.75
C SER A 34 6.67 -8.16 11.07
N ASP A 35 7.52 -8.21 12.09
CA ASP A 35 8.28 -9.40 12.50
C ASP A 35 9.04 -10.04 11.33
N GLN A 36 8.69 -11.28 10.98
CA GLN A 36 9.29 -12.04 9.87
C GLN A 36 8.59 -11.81 8.52
N ARG A 37 7.66 -10.86 8.44
CA ARG A 37 6.85 -10.60 7.24
C ARG A 37 7.09 -9.19 6.72
N ARG A 38 7.06 -9.07 5.39
CA ARG A 38 7.00 -7.79 4.68
C ARG A 38 5.58 -7.60 4.16
N LEU A 39 4.96 -6.51 4.55
CA LEU A 39 3.62 -6.12 4.13
C LEU A 39 3.74 -5.05 3.06
N TYR A 40 3.07 -5.26 1.93
CA TYR A 40 3.15 -4.38 0.77
C TYR A 40 1.80 -3.67 0.55
N TYR A 41 1.84 -2.34 0.57
CA TYR A 41 0.67 -1.48 0.41
C TYR A 41 0.73 -0.76 -0.94
N LEU A 42 -0.04 -1.25 -1.91
CA LEU A 42 -0.12 -0.64 -3.24
C LEU A 42 -0.90 0.68 -3.19
N ILE A 43 -0.23 1.77 -3.55
CA ILE A 43 -0.83 3.10 -3.60
C ILE A 43 -1.47 3.29 -4.98
N SER A 44 -2.72 2.86 -5.13
CA SER A 44 -3.43 2.89 -6.42
C SER A 44 -4.26 4.16 -6.67
N LYS A 45 -4.38 5.05 -5.67
CA LYS A 45 -5.16 6.31 -5.76
C LYS A 45 -4.78 7.29 -4.66
N LYS A 46 -5.06 8.58 -4.89
CA LYS A 46 -4.73 9.66 -3.95
C LYS A 46 -5.72 9.76 -2.78
N LYS A 47 -7.01 9.59 -3.05
CA LYS A 47 -8.08 9.73 -2.05
C LYS A 47 -8.96 8.48 -1.99
N SER A 48 -9.50 8.19 -0.80
CA SER A 48 -10.26 6.95 -0.54
C SER A 48 -11.52 6.80 -1.39
N TYR A 49 -12.18 7.90 -1.76
CA TYR A 49 -13.39 7.91 -2.58
C TYR A 49 -13.13 7.79 -4.10
N GLN A 50 -11.89 7.95 -4.54
CA GLN A 50 -11.55 7.82 -5.95
C GLN A 50 -11.56 6.35 -6.38
N LYS A 51 -11.80 6.11 -7.67
CA LYS A 51 -11.51 4.81 -8.28
C LYS A 51 -10.06 4.80 -8.75
N PRO A 52 -9.29 3.73 -8.47
CA PRO A 52 -8.00 3.57 -9.11
C PRO A 52 -8.21 3.35 -10.62
N THR A 53 -7.18 3.62 -11.41
CA THR A 53 -7.16 3.26 -12.84
C THR A 53 -6.34 1.99 -13.04
N TYR A 54 -6.58 1.26 -14.14
CA TYR A 54 -5.75 0.11 -14.50
C TYR A 54 -4.27 0.48 -14.57
N ARG A 55 -3.94 1.65 -15.13
CA ARG A 55 -2.58 2.17 -15.20
C ARG A 55 -1.94 2.31 -13.81
N THR A 56 -2.62 2.96 -12.87
CA THR A 56 -2.08 3.20 -11.52
C THR A 56 -1.89 1.91 -10.71
N VAL A 57 -2.72 0.89 -10.96
CA VAL A 57 -2.55 -0.43 -10.34
C VAL A 57 -1.37 -1.16 -10.97
N TRP A 58 -1.25 -1.11 -12.30
CA TRP A 58 -0.15 -1.71 -13.04
C TRP A 58 1.21 -1.14 -12.63
N GLU A 59 1.32 0.20 -12.52
CA GLU A 59 2.52 0.88 -12.04
C GLU A 59 2.91 0.41 -10.63
N ALA A 60 1.95 0.30 -9.71
CA ALA A 60 2.20 -0.19 -8.35
C ALA A 60 2.66 -1.67 -8.32
N LEU A 61 2.17 -2.50 -9.24
CA LEU A 61 2.60 -3.90 -9.37
C LEU A 61 4.02 -4.02 -9.96
N LEU A 62 4.36 -3.19 -10.95
CA LEU A 62 5.73 -3.12 -11.48
C LEU A 62 6.71 -2.68 -10.40
N ASN A 63 6.36 -1.64 -9.64
CA ASN A 63 7.18 -1.18 -8.54
C ASN A 63 7.30 -2.25 -7.44
N LEU A 64 6.24 -3.00 -7.13
CA LEU A 64 6.33 -4.14 -6.22
C LEU A 64 7.33 -5.19 -6.71
N ARG A 65 7.29 -5.56 -8.00
CA ARG A 65 8.23 -6.53 -8.57
C ARG A 65 9.69 -6.09 -8.37
N GLU A 66 9.98 -4.80 -8.58
CA GLU A 66 11.32 -4.23 -8.35
C GLU A 66 11.74 -4.33 -6.87
N ASN A 67 10.81 -4.12 -5.93
CA ASN A 67 11.09 -4.22 -4.48
C ASN A 67 11.25 -5.67 -3.98
N LEU A 68 10.82 -6.65 -4.77
CA LEU A 68 10.98 -8.08 -4.47
C LEU A 68 12.25 -8.70 -5.07
N SER A 69 12.94 -7.96 -5.94
CA SER A 69 14.18 -8.38 -6.62
C SER A 69 15.39 -8.18 -5.72
#